data_AF-A0A437RS35-F1
#
_entry.id   AF-A0A437RS35-F1
#
_cell.length_a   1.000
_cell.length_b   1.000
_cell.length_c   1.000
_cell.angle_alpha   90.00
_cell.angle_beta   90.00
_cell.angle_gamma   90.00
#
_symmetry.space_group_name_H-M   'P 1'
#
loop_
_entity.id
_entity.type
_entity.pdbx_description
1 polymer ?
#
loop_
_entity_poly.entity_id
_entity_poly.type
_entity_poly.pdbx_seq_one_letter_code
_entity_poly.pdbx_strand_id
1 'polypeptide(L)'
;MNDLPAASFQSTQPHNGLPRRRVGDRLRVTAERRSRRDVDAGITHLASLNPSLLQDLQRFAQSHRPGEGLDLLEVLAASLRHNSALLLHLQDDEQVLQMQVLPASRQLRCELGRAPWQALGLLTLRVLRVGTLDLSGGSAPEPFGTAYDLGPMLWHLALHGARGELLPEISGVATYRVTPGASLDVAESVGALATAVQRLQGQTTPLREIASWPGFDRDRAERLLNALYLQSALIVTRSHPGALSGL
;
A
#
# COMPACT_ATOMS: atom_id res chain seq x y z
N MET A 1 -38.90 -70.28 7.67
CA MET A 1 -37.61 -70.21 8.39
C MET A 1 -36.54 -70.57 7.37
N ASN A 2 -35.86 -69.55 6.82
CA ASN A 2 -34.54 -69.53 6.13
C ASN A 2 -34.24 -70.56 5.01
N ASP A 3 -33.56 -70.30 3.90
CA ASP A 3 -32.85 -69.14 3.32
C ASP A 3 -32.75 -69.44 1.80
N LEU A 4 -33.01 -68.45 0.94
CA LEU A 4 -32.70 -68.50 -0.50
C LEU A 4 -31.51 -67.57 -0.76
N PRO A 5 -30.40 -68.00 -1.40
CA PRO A 5 -29.35 -67.08 -1.82
C PRO A 5 -29.77 -66.37 -3.11
N ALA A 6 -29.95 -65.05 -3.02
CA ALA A 6 -30.14 -64.17 -4.16
C ALA A 6 -28.83 -64.00 -4.94
N ALA A 7 -28.92 -64.19 -6.25
CA ALA A 7 -27.85 -63.97 -7.21
C ALA A 7 -27.34 -62.52 -7.16
N SER A 8 -26.03 -62.39 -7.04
CA SER A 8 -25.29 -61.14 -7.18
C SER A 8 -25.35 -60.62 -8.62
N PHE A 9 -26.17 -59.60 -8.85
CA PHE A 9 -26.15 -58.82 -10.08
C PHE A 9 -24.96 -57.85 -10.08
N GLN A 10 -24.03 -58.04 -11.01
CA GLN A 10 -22.96 -57.07 -11.30
C GLN A 10 -23.54 -55.91 -12.11
N SER A 11 -23.46 -54.70 -11.56
CA SER A 11 -23.81 -53.46 -12.24
C SER A 11 -22.68 -53.04 -13.17
N THR A 12 -22.92 -53.12 -14.48
CA THR A 12 -22.13 -52.46 -15.52
C THR A 12 -22.46 -50.97 -15.54
N GLN A 13 -21.71 -50.16 -14.78
CA GLN A 13 -21.58 -48.74 -15.06
C GLN A 13 -20.19 -48.42 -15.62
N PRO A 14 -20.09 -47.60 -16.68
CA PRO A 14 -18.81 -47.25 -17.29
C PRO A 14 -18.00 -46.34 -16.36
N HIS A 15 -16.78 -46.80 -16.07
CA HIS A 15 -15.72 -46.09 -15.38
C HIS A 15 -15.26 -44.88 -16.21
N ASN A 16 -15.89 -43.72 -16.02
CA ASN A 16 -15.43 -42.47 -16.63
C ASN A 16 -14.50 -41.72 -15.67
N GLY A 17 -13.27 -42.22 -15.56
CA GLY A 17 -12.18 -41.59 -14.82
C GLY A 17 -11.65 -40.36 -15.55
N LEU A 18 -12.30 -39.21 -15.37
CA LEU A 18 -11.67 -37.93 -15.68
C LEU A 18 -10.62 -37.63 -14.60
N PRO A 19 -9.34 -37.44 -14.94
CA PRO A 19 -8.39 -36.95 -13.96
C PRO A 19 -8.81 -35.54 -13.55
N ARG A 20 -9.04 -35.33 -12.25
CA ARG A 20 -9.16 -34.00 -11.64
C ARG A 20 -7.88 -33.22 -11.92
N ARG A 21 -7.88 -32.47 -13.03
CA ARG A 21 -6.86 -31.48 -13.37
C ARG A 21 -6.84 -30.43 -12.24
N ARG A 22 -5.74 -30.37 -11.50
CA ARG A 22 -5.50 -29.39 -10.45
C ARG A 22 -5.53 -27.98 -11.08
N VAL A 23 -6.35 -27.11 -10.52
CA VAL A 23 -6.54 -25.70 -10.94
C VAL A 23 -5.26 -24.86 -10.77
N GLY A 24 -4.24 -25.38 -10.07
CA GLY A 24 -2.99 -24.67 -9.77
C GLY A 24 -1.98 -24.49 -10.92
N ASP A 25 -1.99 -25.35 -11.96
CA ASP A 25 -0.95 -25.27 -13.00
C ASP A 25 -1.22 -24.21 -14.08
N ARG A 26 -2.46 -23.69 -14.16
CA ARG A 26 -2.85 -22.71 -15.18
C ARG A 26 -2.48 -21.27 -14.82
N LEU A 27 -2.22 -20.98 -13.55
CA LEU A 27 -1.78 -19.68 -13.05
C LEU A 27 -0.27 -19.47 -13.21
N ARG A 28 0.50 -20.56 -13.21
CA ARG A 28 1.98 -20.50 -13.28
C ARG A 28 2.48 -20.22 -14.70
N VAL A 29 1.86 -20.82 -15.70
CA VAL A 29 2.25 -20.66 -17.12
C VAL A 29 1.79 -19.32 -17.73
N THR A 30 0.75 -18.69 -17.16
CA THR A 30 0.30 -17.34 -17.58
C THR A 30 1.12 -16.21 -16.93
N ALA A 31 1.68 -16.44 -15.74
CA ALA A 31 2.57 -15.48 -15.05
C ALA A 31 3.93 -15.34 -15.77
N GLU A 32 4.53 -16.43 -16.21
CA GLU A 32 5.87 -16.42 -16.83
C GLU A 32 5.91 -15.73 -18.21
N ARG A 33 4.82 -15.77 -18.99
CA ARG A 33 4.76 -15.10 -20.32
C ARG A 33 4.48 -13.59 -20.26
N ARG A 34 4.02 -13.05 -19.12
CA ARG A 34 3.77 -11.60 -18.94
C ARG A 34 5.01 -10.84 -18.45
N SER A 35 5.86 -11.48 -17.65
CA SER A 35 7.02 -10.87 -17.00
C SER A 35 7.99 -10.15 -17.98
N ARG A 36 8.17 -10.64 -19.21
CA ARG A 36 9.08 -10.02 -20.19
C ARG A 36 8.52 -8.80 -20.95
N ARG A 37 7.21 -8.53 -20.88
CA ARG A 37 6.62 -7.32 -21.49
C ARG A 37 6.26 -6.24 -20.46
N ASP A 38 6.33 -6.55 -19.17
CA ASP A 38 5.82 -5.66 -18.10
C ASP A 38 6.79 -4.54 -17.66
N VAL A 39 8.08 -4.64 -17.99
CA VAL A 39 9.07 -3.59 -17.63
C VAL A 39 8.78 -2.27 -18.37
N ASP A 40 8.18 -2.34 -19.56
CA ASP A 40 7.76 -1.18 -20.35
C ASP A 40 6.26 -0.83 -20.12
N ALA A 41 5.54 -1.65 -19.36
CA ALA A 41 4.09 -1.56 -19.20
C ALA A 41 3.62 -0.71 -18.00
N GLY A 42 4.54 -0.27 -17.12
CA GLY A 42 4.22 0.53 -15.93
C GLY A 42 3.48 1.86 -16.25
N ILE A 43 3.64 2.38 -17.47
CA ILE A 43 2.95 3.58 -17.96
C ILE A 43 1.57 3.25 -18.56
N THR A 44 1.32 2.01 -18.98
CA THR A 44 0.32 1.73 -20.03
C THR A 44 -1.12 1.56 -19.54
N HIS A 45 -1.42 1.63 -18.24
CA HIS A 45 -2.81 1.47 -17.76
C HIS A 45 -3.26 2.43 -16.66
N LEU A 46 -2.67 3.62 -16.58
CA LEU A 46 -3.23 4.68 -15.73
C LEU A 46 -4.52 5.30 -16.32
N ALA A 47 -4.89 4.96 -17.56
CA ALA A 47 -5.97 5.59 -18.32
C ALA A 47 -7.40 5.31 -17.80
N SER A 48 -7.60 4.35 -16.89
CA SER A 48 -8.90 4.12 -16.23
C SER A 48 -9.02 4.82 -14.87
N LEU A 49 -7.96 5.46 -14.39
CA LEU A 49 -7.96 6.18 -13.11
C LEU A 49 -8.70 7.51 -13.24
N ASN A 50 -9.25 8.00 -12.13
CA ASN A 50 -9.75 9.38 -12.06
C ASN A 50 -8.62 10.36 -12.51
N PRO A 51 -8.91 11.36 -13.36
CA PRO A 51 -7.92 12.33 -13.83
C PRO A 51 -7.07 12.98 -12.72
N SER A 52 -7.67 13.25 -11.54
CA SER A 52 -6.95 13.85 -10.41
C SER A 52 -5.91 12.89 -9.81
N LEU A 53 -6.27 11.60 -9.69
CA LEU A 53 -5.36 10.56 -9.23
C LEU A 53 -4.24 10.32 -10.25
N LEU A 54 -4.60 10.22 -11.53
CA LEU A 54 -3.64 10.10 -12.63
C LEU A 54 -2.60 11.22 -12.59
N GLN A 55 -3.05 12.46 -12.47
CA GLN A 55 -2.16 13.63 -12.44
C GLN A 55 -1.21 13.58 -11.25
N ASP A 56 -1.67 13.10 -10.10
CA ASP A 56 -0.82 12.97 -8.91
C ASP A 56 0.26 11.90 -9.09
N LEU A 57 -0.12 10.72 -9.58
CA LEU A 57 0.83 9.65 -9.87
C LEU A 57 1.84 10.06 -10.94
N GLN A 58 1.41 10.83 -11.96
CA GLN A 58 2.30 11.39 -12.96
C GLN A 58 3.31 12.38 -12.36
N ARG A 59 2.88 13.23 -11.40
CA ARG A 59 3.79 14.14 -10.70
C ARG A 59 4.84 13.38 -9.89
N PHE A 60 4.44 12.32 -9.21
CA PHE A 60 5.37 11.45 -8.49
C PHE A 60 6.35 10.78 -9.45
N ALA A 61 5.87 10.16 -10.53
CA ALA A 61 6.72 9.52 -11.54
C ALA A 61 7.76 10.49 -12.15
N GLN A 62 7.40 11.75 -12.37
CA GLN A 62 8.32 12.78 -12.87
C GLN A 62 9.46 13.14 -11.90
N SER A 63 9.26 12.91 -10.61
CA SER A 63 10.26 13.19 -9.58
C SER A 63 11.30 12.06 -9.44
N HIS A 64 10.99 10.87 -9.96
CA HIS A 64 11.86 9.69 -9.91
C HIS A 64 12.85 9.65 -11.07
N ARG A 65 13.95 8.91 -10.89
CA ARG A 65 14.88 8.66 -11.99
C ARG A 65 14.21 7.80 -13.06
N PRO A 66 14.57 7.95 -14.35
CA PRO A 66 14.07 7.07 -15.39
C PRO A 66 14.36 5.59 -15.06
N GLY A 67 13.30 4.80 -14.89
CA GLY A 67 13.37 3.36 -14.54
C GLY A 67 13.06 3.04 -13.07
N GLU A 68 13.02 4.03 -12.18
CA GLU A 68 12.34 3.90 -10.90
C GLU A 68 10.83 3.94 -11.16
N GLY A 69 10.14 2.86 -10.78
CA GLY A 69 8.68 2.81 -10.84
C GLY A 69 8.07 3.68 -9.73
N LEU A 70 6.74 3.73 -9.69
CA LEU A 70 6.02 4.38 -8.59
C LEU A 70 6.31 3.66 -7.26
N ASP A 71 6.55 4.45 -6.20
CA ASP A 71 6.65 3.93 -4.84
C ASP A 71 5.24 3.62 -4.30
N LEU A 72 5.09 2.52 -3.56
CA LEU A 72 3.79 2.12 -3.01
C LEU A 72 3.23 3.19 -2.05
N LEU A 73 4.07 3.83 -1.24
CA LEU A 73 3.65 4.87 -0.30
C LEU A 73 2.99 6.04 -1.02
N GLU A 74 3.52 6.44 -2.18
CA GLU A 74 2.95 7.51 -3.00
C GLU A 74 1.59 7.13 -3.59
N VAL A 75 1.48 5.90 -4.11
CA VAL A 75 0.22 5.39 -4.64
C VAL A 75 -0.85 5.34 -3.56
N LEU A 76 -0.49 4.88 -2.35
CA LEU A 76 -1.40 4.86 -1.21
C LEU A 76 -1.75 6.26 -0.70
N ALA A 77 -0.77 7.19 -0.69
CA ALA A 77 -1.02 8.60 -0.34
C ALA A 77 -2.05 9.22 -1.29
N ALA A 78 -1.87 9.03 -2.60
CA ALA A 78 -2.80 9.51 -3.62
C ALA A 78 -4.19 8.86 -3.48
N SER A 79 -4.25 7.56 -3.21
CA SER A 79 -5.50 6.83 -2.94
C SER A 79 -6.28 7.44 -1.78
N LEU A 80 -5.61 7.70 -0.65
CA LEU A 80 -6.22 8.31 0.53
C LEU A 80 -6.72 9.72 0.24
N ARG A 81 -5.88 10.53 -0.41
CA ARG A 81 -6.17 11.93 -0.71
C ARG A 81 -7.34 12.10 -1.67
N HIS A 82 -7.47 11.19 -2.64
CA HIS A 82 -8.57 11.19 -3.60
C HIS A 82 -9.71 10.24 -3.21
N ASN A 83 -9.66 9.65 -2.02
CA ASN A 83 -10.58 8.62 -1.53
C ASN A 83 -10.93 7.57 -2.61
N SER A 84 -9.93 7.15 -3.38
CA SER A 84 -10.09 6.31 -4.57
C SER A 84 -9.67 4.87 -4.26
N ALA A 85 -10.61 3.93 -4.36
CA ALA A 85 -10.32 2.51 -4.15
C ALA A 85 -9.49 1.94 -5.30
N LEU A 86 -8.39 1.26 -4.97
CA LEU A 86 -7.40 0.80 -5.94
C LEU A 86 -7.24 -0.71 -5.94
N LEU A 87 -6.91 -1.23 -7.12
CA LEU A 87 -6.38 -2.56 -7.31
C LEU A 87 -4.90 -2.44 -7.72
N LEU A 88 -4.01 -2.94 -6.88
CA LEU A 88 -2.57 -2.85 -7.07
C LEU A 88 -2.00 -4.22 -7.39
N HIS A 89 -1.09 -4.27 -8.37
CA HIS A 89 -0.20 -5.42 -8.55
C HIS A 89 1.19 -5.00 -8.12
N LEU A 90 1.74 -5.73 -7.16
CA LEU A 90 3.01 -5.44 -6.52
C LEU A 90 3.98 -6.58 -6.78
N GLN A 91 5.24 -6.25 -7.02
CA GLN A 91 6.33 -7.20 -7.05
C GLN A 91 7.05 -7.17 -5.71
N ASP A 92 7.16 -8.34 -5.10
CA ASP A 92 7.97 -8.63 -3.91
C ASP A 92 8.96 -9.74 -4.29
N ASP A 93 10.22 -9.36 -4.51
CA ASP A 93 11.26 -10.22 -5.09
C ASP A 93 10.81 -10.93 -6.39
N GLU A 94 10.59 -12.25 -6.35
CA GLU A 94 10.14 -13.07 -7.49
C GLU A 94 8.62 -13.25 -7.55
N GLN A 95 7.89 -12.77 -6.54
CA GLN A 95 6.44 -12.96 -6.42
C GLN A 95 5.68 -11.71 -6.86
N VAL A 96 4.59 -11.92 -7.59
CA VAL A 96 3.63 -10.87 -7.89
C VAL A 96 2.39 -11.10 -7.04
N LEU A 97 2.07 -10.13 -6.20
CA LEU A 97 0.85 -10.15 -5.38
C LEU A 97 -0.15 -9.11 -5.85
N GLN A 98 -1.42 -9.40 -5.59
CA GLN A 98 -2.51 -8.47 -5.79
C GLN A 98 -2.96 -7.90 -4.44
N MET A 99 -3.17 -6.59 -4.38
CA MET A 99 -3.64 -5.88 -3.19
C MET A 99 -4.79 -4.95 -3.57
N GLN A 100 -5.90 -5.03 -2.84
CA GLN A 100 -6.98 -4.06 -2.93
C GLN A 100 -6.85 -3.04 -1.80
N VAL A 101 -7.04 -1.77 -2.11
CA VAL A 101 -6.96 -0.65 -1.16
C VAL A 101 -8.32 0.03 -1.10
N LEU A 102 -8.86 0.14 0.11
CA LEU A 102 -10.17 0.72 0.41
C LEU A 102 -9.95 1.93 1.34
N PRO A 103 -9.71 3.13 0.78
CA PRO A 103 -9.30 4.28 1.58
C PRO A 103 -10.40 4.77 2.53
N ALA A 104 -11.67 4.69 2.12
CA ALA A 104 -12.81 5.15 2.93
C ALA A 104 -12.95 4.38 4.25
N SER A 105 -12.69 3.07 4.24
CA SER A 105 -12.71 2.21 5.44
C SER A 105 -11.33 2.03 6.07
N ARG A 106 -10.28 2.66 5.52
CA ARG A 106 -8.86 2.44 5.87
C ARG A 106 -8.51 0.95 5.94
N GLN A 107 -8.95 0.17 4.95
CA GLN A 107 -8.65 -1.24 4.84
C GLN A 107 -7.79 -1.54 3.61
N LEU A 108 -6.99 -2.59 3.72
CA LEU A 108 -6.38 -3.27 2.58
C LEU A 108 -6.82 -4.72 2.57
N ARG A 109 -6.82 -5.35 1.40
CA ARG A 109 -7.05 -6.78 1.23
C ARG A 109 -5.99 -7.40 0.35
N CYS A 110 -5.45 -8.55 0.75
CA CYS A 110 -4.45 -9.29 -0.04
C CYS A 110 -4.51 -10.79 0.24
N GLU A 111 -3.93 -11.61 -0.62
CA GLU A 111 -3.92 -13.08 -0.50
C GLU A 111 -2.98 -13.61 0.58
N LEU A 112 -2.20 -12.72 1.22
CA LEU A 112 -1.26 -13.10 2.26
C LEU A 112 -2.02 -13.58 3.51
N GLY A 113 -1.57 -14.70 4.09
CA GLY A 113 -2.12 -15.23 5.35
C GLY A 113 -1.59 -14.53 6.60
N ARG A 114 -0.66 -13.58 6.45
CA ARG A 114 -0.08 -12.77 7.51
C ARG A 114 -0.06 -11.30 7.08
N ALA A 115 0.03 -10.38 8.03
CA ALA A 115 -0.03 -8.96 7.72
C ALA A 115 1.05 -8.53 6.71
N PRO A 116 0.72 -7.73 5.68
CA PRO A 116 1.63 -7.43 4.58
C PRO A 116 2.91 -6.72 5.03
N TRP A 117 2.83 -5.83 6.04
CA TRP A 117 4.00 -5.15 6.60
C TRP A 117 4.98 -6.08 7.35
N GLN A 118 4.56 -7.29 7.69
CA GLN A 118 5.43 -8.34 8.24
C GLN A 118 5.88 -9.33 7.15
N ALA A 119 5.14 -9.39 6.05
CA ALA A 119 5.31 -10.40 5.02
C ALA A 119 6.26 -9.99 3.90
N LEU A 120 6.24 -8.71 3.55
CA LEU A 120 6.81 -8.15 2.33
C LEU A 120 8.12 -7.41 2.61
N GLY A 121 9.01 -7.40 1.62
CA GLY A 121 10.20 -6.56 1.63
C GLY A 121 9.86 -5.11 1.31
N LEU A 122 9.48 -4.31 2.32
CA LEU A 122 8.99 -2.94 2.11
C LEU A 122 9.96 -2.00 1.36
N LEU A 123 11.28 -2.26 1.48
CA LEU A 123 12.32 -1.52 0.75
C LEU A 123 12.45 -1.94 -0.72
N THR A 124 12.13 -3.19 -1.05
CA THR A 124 12.31 -3.76 -2.40
C THR A 124 11.01 -3.88 -3.17
N LEU A 125 9.88 -3.57 -2.53
CA LEU A 125 8.55 -3.66 -3.10
C LEU A 125 8.39 -2.69 -4.27
N ARG A 126 7.89 -3.19 -5.41
CA ARG A 126 7.67 -2.37 -6.61
C ARG A 126 6.21 -2.40 -7.04
N VAL A 127 5.67 -1.24 -7.40
CA VAL A 127 4.35 -1.17 -8.01
C VAL A 127 4.47 -1.50 -9.50
N LEU A 128 3.88 -2.62 -9.92
CA LEU A 128 3.81 -3.01 -11.32
C LEU A 128 2.62 -2.39 -12.03
N ARG A 129 1.48 -2.30 -11.33
CA ARG A 129 0.23 -1.81 -11.90
C ARG A 129 -0.65 -1.16 -10.84
N VAL A 130 -1.31 -0.08 -11.26
CA VAL A 130 -2.39 0.59 -10.52
C VAL A 130 -3.66 0.56 -11.37
N GLY A 131 -4.74 0.03 -10.82
CA GLY A 131 -6.08 0.03 -11.42
C GLY A 131 -7.13 0.56 -10.44
N THR A 132 -8.32 0.87 -10.96
CA THR A 132 -9.49 1.26 -10.15
C THR A 132 -10.26 0.04 -9.67
N LEU A 133 -10.74 0.07 -8.43
CA LEU A 133 -11.73 -0.86 -7.92
C LEU A 133 -13.11 -0.20 -7.98
N ASP A 134 -13.99 -0.69 -8.86
CA ASP A 134 -15.37 -0.19 -8.96
C ASP A 134 -16.20 -0.75 -7.80
N LEU A 135 -16.60 0.14 -6.89
CA LEU A 135 -17.44 -0.17 -5.74
C LEU A 135 -18.90 0.27 -5.96
N SER A 136 -19.20 0.92 -7.09
CA SER A 136 -20.47 1.61 -7.34
C SER A 136 -21.53 0.71 -7.98
N GLY A 137 -21.15 -0.46 -8.48
CA GLY A 137 -22.01 -1.37 -9.24
C GLY A 137 -23.06 -2.18 -8.47
N GLY A 138 -23.35 -1.87 -7.20
CA GLY A 138 -24.37 -2.57 -6.37
C GLY A 138 -24.05 -4.03 -6.02
N SER A 139 -23.12 -4.66 -6.73
CA SER A 139 -22.47 -5.92 -6.36
C SER A 139 -21.26 -5.59 -5.50
N ALA A 140 -21.26 -6.03 -4.24
CA ALA A 140 -20.07 -5.94 -3.40
C ALA A 140 -18.92 -6.66 -4.14
N PRO A 141 -17.70 -6.09 -4.17
CA PRO A 141 -16.56 -6.78 -4.75
C PRO A 141 -16.46 -8.16 -4.11
N GLU A 142 -16.33 -9.20 -4.93
CA GLU A 142 -16.10 -10.56 -4.44
C GLU A 142 -15.00 -10.52 -3.35
N PRO A 143 -15.22 -11.15 -2.19
CA PRO A 143 -14.29 -11.08 -1.07
C PRO A 143 -12.94 -11.65 -1.51
N PHE A 144 -12.01 -10.74 -1.77
CA PHE A 144 -10.64 -11.05 -2.15
C PHE A 144 -9.76 -11.05 -0.90
N GLY A 145 -9.07 -12.17 -0.66
CA GLY A 145 -8.03 -12.28 0.35
C GLY A 145 -8.45 -11.97 1.79
N THR A 146 -7.46 -11.77 2.64
CA THR A 146 -7.63 -11.38 4.04
C THR A 146 -7.62 -9.85 4.17
N ALA A 147 -8.52 -9.31 4.98
CA ALA A 147 -8.59 -7.89 5.28
C ALA A 147 -7.64 -7.51 6.42
N TYR A 148 -6.95 -6.39 6.26
CA TYR A 148 -6.06 -5.81 7.26
C TYR A 148 -6.30 -4.31 7.36
N ASP A 149 -5.97 -3.73 8.52
CA ASP A 149 -5.99 -2.28 8.69
C ASP A 149 -4.88 -1.63 7.86
N LEU A 150 -5.23 -0.54 7.18
CA LEU A 150 -4.29 0.20 6.34
C LEU A 150 -3.31 1.03 7.18
N GLY A 151 -3.70 1.43 8.39
CA GLY A 151 -2.89 2.25 9.31
C GLY A 151 -1.48 1.67 9.52
N PRO A 152 -1.34 0.43 10.03
CA PRO A 152 -0.04 -0.22 10.19
C PRO A 152 0.78 -0.30 8.90
N MET A 153 0.16 -0.62 7.77
CA MET A 153 0.85 -0.67 6.48
C MET A 153 1.48 0.68 6.11
N LEU A 154 0.70 1.76 6.20
CA LEU A 154 1.17 3.12 5.87
C LEU A 154 2.33 3.56 6.77
N TRP A 155 2.25 3.23 8.06
CA TRP A 155 3.29 3.55 9.02
C TRP A 155 4.58 2.81 8.72
N HIS A 156 4.51 1.49 8.51
CA HIS A 156 5.68 0.69 8.20
C HIS A 156 6.29 1.08 6.84
N LEU A 157 5.49 1.38 5.83
CA LEU A 157 5.98 1.90 4.56
C LEU A 157 6.66 3.27 4.71
N ALA A 158 6.09 4.18 5.50
CA ALA A 158 6.71 5.48 5.73
C ALA A 158 8.06 5.37 6.45
N LEU A 159 8.15 4.51 7.47
CA LEU A 159 9.36 4.37 8.28
C LEU A 159 10.43 3.45 7.66
N HIS A 160 10.03 2.47 6.85
CA HIS A 160 10.91 1.40 6.37
C HIS A 160 10.78 1.11 4.87
N GLY A 161 9.97 1.88 4.12
CA GLY A 161 9.82 1.73 2.68
C GLY A 161 10.91 2.44 1.88
N ALA A 162 10.89 2.26 0.56
CA ALA A 162 11.90 2.82 -0.33
C ALA A 162 11.94 4.35 -0.30
N ARG A 163 10.79 5.03 -0.26
CA ARG A 163 10.72 6.49 -0.12
C ARG A 163 11.25 6.98 1.24
N GLY A 164 12.32 7.77 1.20
CA GLY A 164 12.81 8.57 2.33
C GLY A 164 12.34 10.02 2.33
N GLU A 165 12.01 10.56 1.15
CA GLU A 165 11.68 11.98 0.99
C GLU A 165 10.27 12.33 1.46
N LEU A 166 10.07 13.57 1.92
CA LEU A 166 8.74 14.09 2.20
C LEU A 166 7.78 13.92 1.01
N LEU A 167 6.54 13.55 1.34
CA LEU A 167 5.45 13.60 0.39
C LEU A 167 5.27 15.06 -0.12
N PRO A 168 5.10 15.29 -1.43
CA PRO A 168 5.04 16.63 -2.01
C PRO A 168 4.04 17.58 -1.32
N GLU A 169 2.94 17.05 -0.79
CA GLU A 169 1.87 17.74 -0.08
C GLU A 169 2.30 18.34 1.26
N ILE A 170 3.35 17.81 1.87
CA ILE A 170 3.90 18.30 3.14
C ILE A 170 5.34 18.79 3.01
N SER A 171 5.90 18.70 1.80
CA SER A 171 7.20 19.27 1.44
C SER A 171 7.18 20.81 1.42
N GLY A 172 8.38 21.41 1.39
CA GLY A 172 8.60 22.86 1.33
C GLY A 172 8.84 23.50 2.70
N VAL A 173 8.79 24.83 2.76
CA VAL A 173 9.03 25.60 4.00
C VAL A 173 7.78 25.53 4.89
N ALA A 174 7.83 24.66 5.88
CA ALA A 174 6.75 24.46 6.84
C ALA A 174 7.27 24.09 8.22
N THR A 175 6.37 24.22 9.19
CA THR A 175 6.52 23.69 10.55
C THR A 175 5.44 22.68 10.85
N TYR A 176 5.74 21.72 11.70
CA TYR A 176 4.96 20.51 11.90
C TYR A 176 4.62 20.34 13.38
N ARG A 177 3.40 19.87 13.67
CA ARG A 177 3.01 19.39 15.00
C ARG A 177 2.04 18.22 14.88
N VAL A 178 1.91 17.42 15.93
CA VAL A 178 0.92 16.36 16.00
C VAL A 178 -0.45 16.93 16.37
N THR A 179 -1.51 16.44 15.74
CA THR A 179 -2.89 16.81 16.07
C THR A 179 -3.22 16.35 17.50
N PRO A 180 -3.73 17.24 18.37
CA PRO A 180 -4.14 16.86 19.72
C PRO A 180 -5.20 15.75 19.69
N GLY A 181 -5.00 14.71 20.50
CA GLY A 181 -5.93 13.56 20.56
C GLY A 181 -5.88 12.63 19.35
N ALA A 182 -4.92 12.78 18.44
CA ALA A 182 -4.71 11.80 17.38
C ALA A 182 -4.36 10.43 17.97
N SER A 183 -5.17 9.42 17.66
CA SER A 183 -4.84 8.04 17.98
C SER A 183 -3.80 7.55 16.96
N LEU A 184 -2.56 7.38 17.42
CA LEU A 184 -1.52 6.69 16.67
C LEU A 184 -1.61 5.22 17.03
N ASP A 185 -2.65 4.57 16.51
CA ASP A 185 -2.93 3.15 16.76
C ASP A 185 -2.05 2.25 15.90
N VAL A 186 -0.76 2.57 15.90
CA VAL A 186 0.25 1.88 15.11
C VAL A 186 1.38 1.50 16.04
N ALA A 187 1.66 0.19 16.07
CA ALA A 187 2.66 -0.51 16.88
C ALA A 187 3.61 0.45 17.60
N GLU A 188 3.44 0.52 18.92
CA GLU A 188 4.08 1.45 19.86
C GLU A 188 5.38 2.03 19.32
N SER A 189 5.39 3.32 19.01
CA SER A 189 6.64 4.01 18.72
C SER A 189 7.54 3.85 19.93
N VAL A 190 8.68 3.15 19.79
CA VAL A 190 9.64 2.94 20.89
C VAL A 190 10.83 3.91 20.75
N GLY A 191 11.40 4.31 21.87
CA GLY A 191 12.65 5.07 21.93
C GLY A 191 12.52 6.46 21.30
N ALA A 192 13.49 6.83 20.45
CA ALA A 192 13.58 8.17 19.88
C ALA A 192 12.31 8.60 19.11
N LEU A 193 11.63 7.66 18.44
CA LEU A 193 10.40 7.93 17.70
C LEU A 193 9.26 8.36 18.65
N ALA A 194 9.12 7.65 19.77
CA ALA A 194 8.13 7.97 20.81
C ALA A 194 8.36 9.39 21.36
N THR A 195 9.61 9.68 21.69
CA THR A 195 10.02 10.99 22.22
C THR A 195 9.77 12.11 21.20
N ALA A 196 10.06 11.86 19.93
CA ALA A 196 9.81 12.83 18.85
C ALA A 196 8.32 13.12 18.69
N VAL A 197 7.48 12.09 18.67
CA VAL A 197 6.01 12.24 18.63
C VAL A 197 5.50 13.04 19.82
N GLN A 198 5.96 12.71 21.04
CA GLN A 198 5.58 13.42 22.26
C GLN A 198 5.98 14.90 22.22
N ARG A 199 7.17 15.23 21.72
CA ARG A 199 7.60 16.62 21.53
C ARG A 199 6.69 17.35 20.53
N LEU A 200 6.40 16.72 19.39
CA LEU A 200 5.54 17.30 18.35
C LEU A 200 4.08 17.47 18.80
N GLN A 201 3.60 16.73 19.80
CA GLN A 201 2.29 16.97 20.42
C GLN A 201 2.25 18.29 21.19
N GLY A 202 3.38 18.71 21.78
CA GLY A 202 3.47 19.96 22.55
C GLY A 202 3.95 21.16 21.75
N GLN A 203 4.69 20.95 20.65
CA GLN A 203 5.46 22.01 19.99
C GLN A 203 5.40 21.94 18.47
N THR A 204 5.16 23.10 17.84
CA THR A 204 5.28 23.29 16.39
C THR A 204 6.74 23.48 16.01
N THR A 205 7.28 22.58 15.18
CA THR A 205 8.73 22.45 14.95
C THR A 205 9.04 22.37 13.44
N PRO A 206 10.05 23.10 12.91
CA PRO A 206 10.49 22.94 11.51
C PRO A 206 11.30 21.65 11.31
N LEU A 207 11.30 21.12 10.07
CA LEU A 207 12.03 19.87 9.73
C LEU A 207 13.51 19.89 10.17
N ARG A 208 14.23 21.00 9.95
CA ARG A 208 15.65 21.12 10.30
C ARG A 208 15.92 20.87 11.78
N GLU A 209 14.98 21.26 12.64
CA GLU A 209 15.11 21.11 14.08
C GLU A 209 14.74 19.69 14.50
N ILE A 210 13.69 19.10 13.91
CA ILE A 210 13.34 17.68 14.12
C ILE A 210 14.53 16.78 13.76
N ALA A 211 15.18 17.04 12.63
CA ALA A 211 16.35 16.31 12.15
C ALA A 211 17.58 16.46 13.07
N SER A 212 17.60 17.43 13.98
CA SER A 212 18.69 17.64 14.95
C SER A 212 18.47 16.93 16.28
N TRP A 213 17.31 16.29 16.48
CA TRP A 213 17.00 15.62 17.73
C TRP A 213 17.82 14.34 17.93
N PRO A 214 18.05 13.91 19.19
CA PRO A 214 18.78 12.68 19.47
C PRO A 214 18.17 11.46 18.77
N GLY A 215 18.98 10.74 18.00
CA GLY A 215 18.55 9.56 17.25
C GLY A 215 17.82 9.87 15.94
N PHE A 216 17.74 11.14 15.53
CA PHE A 216 17.22 11.56 14.24
C PHE A 216 18.34 12.06 13.33
N ASP A 217 18.10 11.88 12.05
CA ASP A 217 18.72 12.60 10.97
C ASP A 217 17.59 13.15 10.08
N ARG A 218 17.97 13.72 8.93
CA ARG A 218 17.00 14.26 7.99
C ARG A 218 16.04 13.18 7.46
N ASP A 219 16.57 12.05 7.00
CA ASP A 219 15.76 10.96 6.42
C ASP A 219 14.74 10.45 7.44
N ARG A 220 15.18 10.15 8.67
CA ARG A 220 14.29 9.68 9.74
C ARG A 220 13.23 10.71 10.13
N ALA A 221 13.56 12.00 10.08
CA ALA A 221 12.61 13.08 10.33
C ALA A 221 11.54 13.16 9.23
N GLU A 222 11.95 13.10 7.96
CA GLU A 222 11.03 13.13 6.83
C GLU A 222 10.09 11.90 6.84
N ARG A 223 10.63 10.70 7.12
CA ARG A 223 9.87 9.46 7.29
C ARG A 223 8.84 9.55 8.41
N LEU A 224 9.21 10.08 9.57
CA LEU A 224 8.26 10.30 10.68
C LEU A 224 7.12 11.24 10.24
N LEU A 225 7.44 12.35 9.57
CA LEU A 225 6.42 13.30 9.13
C LEU A 225 5.48 12.69 8.09
N ASN A 226 6.00 11.90 7.14
CA ASN A 226 5.18 11.13 6.21
C ASN A 226 4.24 10.17 6.96
N ALA A 227 4.76 9.44 7.95
CA ALA A 227 3.97 8.50 8.75
C ALA A 227 2.82 9.22 9.48
N LEU A 228 3.10 10.34 10.15
CA LEU A 228 2.10 11.15 10.85
C LEU A 228 1.06 11.75 9.89
N TYR A 229 1.49 12.22 8.72
CA TYR A 229 0.59 12.78 7.71
C TYR A 229 -0.42 11.73 7.21
N LEU A 230 0.04 10.52 6.91
CA LEU A 230 -0.81 9.44 6.39
C LEU A 230 -1.78 8.86 7.44
N GLN A 231 -1.51 9.08 8.73
CA GLN A 231 -2.46 8.79 9.82
C GLN A 231 -3.42 9.96 10.10
N SER A 232 -3.41 11.03 9.30
CA SER A 232 -4.17 12.26 9.58
C SER A 232 -3.83 12.88 10.94
N ALA A 233 -2.63 12.61 11.45
CA ALA A 233 -2.16 13.01 12.77
C ALA A 233 -1.19 14.20 12.73
N LEU A 234 -0.98 14.79 11.55
CA LEU A 234 -0.04 15.89 11.34
C LEU A 234 -0.76 17.18 10.98
N ILE A 235 -0.42 18.25 11.68
CA ILE A 235 -0.76 19.62 11.32
C ILE A 235 0.45 20.25 10.66
N VAL A 236 0.26 20.78 9.45
CA VAL A 236 1.30 21.45 8.67
C VAL A 236 0.98 22.94 8.61
N THR A 237 1.89 23.78 9.10
CA THR A 237 1.78 25.23 9.02
C THR A 237 2.83 25.75 8.04
N ARG A 238 2.36 26.36 6.94
CA ARG A 238 3.22 26.90 5.89
C ARG A 238 3.50 28.37 6.13
N SER A 239 4.75 28.78 5.98
CA SER A 239 5.11 30.20 5.95
C SER A 239 4.87 30.74 4.55
N HIS A 240 4.24 31.91 4.42
CA HIS A 240 4.07 32.55 3.11
C HIS A 240 5.43 33.03 2.58
N PRO A 241 5.76 32.79 1.29
CA PRO A 241 7.03 33.25 0.70
C PRO A 241 7.25 34.77 0.82
N GLY A 242 6.17 35.56 0.83
CA GLY A 242 6.22 37.02 0.98
C GLY A 242 6.68 37.52 2.36
N ALA A 243 6.66 36.68 3.40
CA ALA A 243 7.14 37.04 4.73
C ALA A 243 8.68 36.93 4.86
N LEU A 244 9.34 36.23 3.93
CA LEU A 244 10.80 36.02 3.93
C LEU A 244 11.54 36.99 2.99
N SER A 245 10.83 37.78 2.18
CA SER A 245 11.41 38.77 1.26
C SER A 245 11.40 40.21 1.81
N GLY A 246 11.06 40.39 3.09
CA GLY A 246 10.95 41.69 3.76
C GLY A 246 11.98 41.95 4.87
N LEU A 247 13.05 41.15 4.91
CA LEU A 247 14.26 41.39 5.71
C LEU A 247 15.43 41.63 4.77
#